data_AF-A0A4Q0IR67-F1
#
_entry.id   AF-A0A4Q0IR67-F1
#
_cell.length_a   1.000
_cell.length_b   1.000
_cell.length_c   1.000
_cell.angle_alpha   90.00
_cell.angle_beta   90.00
_cell.angle_gamma   90.00
#
_symmetry.space_group_name_H-M   'P 1'
#
loop_
_entity.id
_entity.type
_entity.pdbx_description
1 polymer ?
#
loop_
_entity_poly.entity_id
_entity_poly.type
_entity_poly.pdbx_seq_one_letter_code
_entity_poly.pdbx_strand_id
1 'polypeptide(L)'
;MVNESDAIEIMSIFRSKGIQIYLDGGWGVDALIGFESRCHNDIDIFIEKQDKECSIKLLNDNGYSETVMAYTTPEHTVWRDGNARIIDLHIFSRNSKGDLVFESETFPKEVFTGKGHIGHLEVDCITPEWQVRFHSGYKLDENDVKDVLLLCDKFNLALPDEIAQNFNFDTNRLTLRRWRENDAEALYKYASDGRVSEMALWPRHTSVDMSREVIKDFFQPNPFTLAMVLKETNEPIGCIGLVPAGAEHYKPLANEREVGYWIGFPYWGKGLTTEALKAMIEFCRNNIRLDSLLITTDAANKASQRVAEKCGFVNFTDYDNNGTPSKAFRLSLSSLAIRKVDDGKRDFIDLLLIGDESEDMIMKYLDRGNLYVGSMDNKDVAVIVTVEKDNGSVEIKNLAVDAAFRRRGIGRKMLVYVEKLYPDNKIILGTGETPSTLRFYRSCGYRYSYRISNFFTDNYPNPIVEEEVTLRDMVYLYKYSNKNDTEEHS
;
A
#
# COMPACT_ATOMS: atom_id res chain seq x y z
N MET A 1 19.46 7.71 4.03
CA MET A 1 18.32 6.84 4.38
C MET A 1 18.83 5.43 4.38
N VAL A 2 18.42 4.64 5.36
CA VAL A 2 18.74 3.23 5.52
C VAL A 2 17.57 2.45 4.95
N ASN A 3 17.80 1.64 3.91
CA ASN A 3 16.80 0.72 3.37
C ASN A 3 16.99 -0.71 3.93
N GLU A 4 16.12 -1.65 3.57
CA GLU A 4 16.20 -3.05 4.04
C GLU A 4 17.58 -3.69 3.81
N SER A 5 18.19 -3.48 2.64
CA SER A 5 19.50 -4.04 2.33
C SER A 5 20.60 -3.42 3.18
N ASP A 6 20.53 -2.11 3.43
CA ASP A 6 21.46 -1.41 4.33
C ASP A 6 21.35 -1.91 5.77
N ALA A 7 20.11 -2.07 6.28
CA ALA A 7 19.87 -2.60 7.62
C ALA A 7 20.45 -4.02 7.77
N ILE A 8 20.22 -4.89 6.79
CA ILE A 8 20.78 -6.25 6.75
C ILE A 8 22.32 -6.22 6.73
N GLU A 9 22.93 -5.35 5.93
CA GLU A 9 24.38 -5.17 5.87
C GLU A 9 24.94 -4.75 7.23
N ILE A 10 24.38 -3.69 7.83
CA ILE A 10 24.80 -3.14 9.12
C ILE A 10 24.74 -4.23 10.21
N MET A 11 23.62 -4.93 10.32
CA MET A 11 23.47 -6.00 11.31
C MET A 11 24.44 -7.17 11.07
N SER A 12 24.70 -7.50 9.80
CA SER A 12 25.64 -8.57 9.43
C SER A 12 27.07 -8.22 9.84
N ILE A 13 27.45 -6.93 9.79
CA ILE A 13 28.75 -6.45 10.27
C ILE A 13 28.92 -6.78 11.77
N PHE A 14 27.94 -6.44 12.63
CA PHE A 14 27.98 -6.76 14.06
C PHE A 14 27.99 -8.28 14.33
N ARG A 15 27.13 -9.04 13.63
CA ARG A 15 27.06 -10.51 13.76
C ARG A 15 28.36 -11.19 13.37
N SER A 16 29.08 -10.68 12.37
CA SER A 16 30.37 -11.24 11.94
C SER A 16 31.45 -11.19 13.03
N LYS A 17 31.26 -10.32 14.05
CA LYS A 17 32.13 -10.20 15.22
C LYS A 17 31.57 -10.87 16.47
N GLY A 18 30.42 -11.54 16.37
CA GLY A 18 29.73 -12.14 17.51
C GLY A 18 29.16 -11.12 18.50
N ILE A 19 28.97 -9.87 18.07
CA ILE A 19 28.38 -8.82 18.90
C ILE A 19 26.87 -8.98 18.85
N GLN A 20 26.26 -9.20 20.01
CA GLN A 20 24.81 -9.24 20.12
C GLN A 20 24.26 -7.81 20.07
N ILE A 21 23.29 -7.61 19.20
CA ILE A 21 22.59 -6.33 19.03
C ILE A 21 21.10 -6.50 19.28
N TYR A 22 20.43 -5.43 19.66
CA TYR A 22 18.96 -5.36 19.75
C TYR A 22 18.47 -4.12 19.02
N LEU A 23 17.48 -4.27 18.14
CA LEU A 23 16.90 -3.15 17.42
C LEU A 23 15.83 -2.42 18.23
N ASP A 24 15.86 -1.10 18.13
CA ASP A 24 14.80 -0.20 18.58
C ASP A 24 14.30 0.68 17.41
N GLY A 25 13.44 1.65 17.70
CA GLY A 25 12.99 2.66 16.74
C GLY A 25 12.27 2.06 15.53
N GLY A 26 12.35 2.77 14.40
CA GLY A 26 11.62 2.40 13.19
C GLY A 26 11.97 1.02 12.65
N TRP A 27 13.26 0.64 12.66
CA TRP A 27 13.69 -0.69 12.22
C TRP A 27 13.31 -1.80 13.21
N GLY A 28 13.26 -1.51 14.51
CA GLY A 28 12.72 -2.44 15.51
C GLY A 28 11.23 -2.69 15.32
N VAL A 29 10.46 -1.64 15.02
CA VAL A 29 9.03 -1.73 14.65
C VAL A 29 8.87 -2.57 13.39
N ASP A 30 9.60 -2.24 12.32
CA ASP A 30 9.53 -2.91 11.02
C ASP A 30 9.93 -4.38 11.11
N ALA A 31 10.91 -4.71 11.96
CA ALA A 31 11.26 -6.10 12.26
C ALA A 31 10.08 -6.86 12.91
N LEU A 32 9.39 -6.25 13.87
CA LEU A 32 8.24 -6.86 14.54
C LEU A 32 7.05 -7.03 13.59
N ILE A 33 6.77 -6.03 12.74
CA ILE A 33 5.64 -6.08 11.80
C ILE A 33 5.95 -6.85 10.51
N GLY A 34 7.23 -7.05 10.19
CA GLY A 34 7.72 -7.92 9.12
C GLY A 34 7.75 -7.28 7.73
N PHE A 35 7.72 -5.95 7.64
CA PHE A 35 7.87 -5.20 6.38
C PHE A 35 8.37 -3.78 6.63
N GLU A 36 9.01 -3.17 5.62
CA GLU A 36 9.43 -1.77 5.68
C GLU A 36 8.20 -0.82 5.60
N SER A 37 7.81 -0.23 6.73
CA SER A 37 6.58 0.57 6.85
C SER A 37 6.76 1.99 6.35
N ARG A 38 7.97 2.55 6.47
CA ARG A 38 8.34 3.92 6.09
C ARG A 38 9.82 3.97 5.71
N CYS A 39 10.25 5.07 5.10
CA CYS A 39 11.66 5.31 4.94
C CYS A 39 12.32 5.61 6.30
N HIS A 40 13.48 5.01 6.55
CA HIS A 40 14.27 5.25 7.76
C HIS A 40 15.49 6.10 7.44
N ASN A 41 15.80 7.05 8.32
CA ASN A 41 17.01 7.87 8.16
C ASN A 41 18.23 7.19 8.77
N ASP A 42 17.99 6.32 9.74
CA ASP A 42 18.89 5.76 10.73
C ASP A 42 18.50 4.30 11.06
N ILE A 43 19.30 3.67 11.92
CA ILE A 43 18.99 2.40 12.57
C ILE A 43 19.43 2.48 14.04
N ASP A 44 18.48 2.25 14.95
CA ASP A 44 18.73 2.23 16.39
C ASP A 44 19.22 0.86 16.85
N ILE A 45 20.44 0.81 17.37
CA ILE A 45 21.12 -0.42 17.78
C ILE A 45 21.52 -0.32 19.24
N PHE A 46 21.01 -1.23 20.06
CA PHE A 46 21.48 -1.44 21.42
C PHE A 46 22.58 -2.51 21.48
N ILE A 47 23.68 -2.19 22.16
CA ILE A 47 24.78 -3.10 22.50
C ILE A 47 25.05 -3.10 24.01
N GLU A 48 25.57 -4.21 24.53
CA GLU A 48 25.99 -4.28 25.92
C GLU A 48 27.34 -3.57 26.10
N LYS A 49 27.55 -2.90 27.24
CA LYS A 49 28.73 -2.08 27.53
C LYS A 49 30.07 -2.81 27.35
N GLN A 50 30.08 -4.13 27.56
CA GLN A 50 31.27 -4.97 27.33
C GLN A 50 31.72 -4.98 25.86
N ASP A 51 30.79 -4.76 24.92
CA ASP A 51 31.02 -4.78 23.48
C ASP A 51 31.27 -3.37 22.90
N LYS A 52 31.36 -2.34 23.75
CA LYS A 52 31.54 -0.94 23.31
C LYS A 52 32.80 -0.75 22.45
N GLU A 53 33.96 -1.19 22.95
CA GLU A 53 35.24 -0.95 22.27
C GLU A 53 35.34 -1.72 20.95
N CYS A 54 34.85 -2.97 20.91
CA CYS A 54 34.86 -3.77 19.69
C CYS A 54 33.86 -3.23 18.66
N SER A 55 32.70 -2.73 19.08
CA SER A 55 31.70 -2.08 18.23
C SER A 55 32.21 -0.79 17.61
N ILE A 56 32.82 0.09 18.40
CA ILE A 56 33.43 1.34 17.90
C ILE A 56 34.50 1.05 16.86
N LYS A 57 35.39 0.09 17.15
CA LYS A 57 36.42 -0.31 16.18
C LYS A 57 35.80 -0.86 14.90
N LEU A 58 34.79 -1.71 15.03
CA LEU A 58 34.07 -2.30 13.89
C LEU A 58 33.42 -1.24 13.00
N LEU A 59 32.77 -0.24 13.60
CA LEU A 59 32.17 0.89 12.87
C LEU A 59 33.23 1.67 12.10
N ASN A 60 34.34 2.04 12.75
CA ASN A 60 35.46 2.72 12.08
C ASN A 60 36.05 1.88 10.93
N ASP A 61 36.27 0.58 11.14
CA ASP A 61 36.80 -0.34 10.12
C ASP A 61 35.86 -0.46 8.91
N ASN A 62 34.57 -0.16 9.06
CA ASN A 62 33.56 -0.16 8.00
C ASN A 62 33.20 1.27 7.52
N GLY A 63 34.05 2.26 7.81
CA GLY A 63 33.92 3.62 7.26
C GLY A 63 32.88 4.50 7.94
N TYR A 64 32.35 4.10 9.10
CA TYR A 64 31.52 4.94 9.95
C TYR A 64 32.40 5.83 10.83
N SER A 65 31.97 7.07 11.01
CA SER A 65 32.58 8.04 11.91
C SER A 65 31.53 8.62 12.86
N GLU A 66 31.91 8.81 14.12
CA GLU A 66 31.02 9.41 15.12
C GLU A 66 30.69 10.86 14.75
N THR A 67 29.41 11.21 14.85
CA THR A 67 28.87 12.55 14.60
C THR A 67 28.25 13.06 15.89
N VAL A 68 28.75 14.18 16.41
CA VAL A 68 28.22 14.77 17.63
C VAL A 68 26.93 15.53 17.32
N MET A 69 25.82 15.06 17.90
CA MET A 69 24.50 15.67 17.83
C MET A 69 24.16 16.36 19.16
N ALA A 70 23.13 17.21 19.17
CA ALA A 70 22.70 17.91 20.38
C ALA A 70 22.24 16.97 21.52
N TYR A 71 21.87 15.74 21.17
CA TYR A 71 21.37 14.70 22.05
C TYR A 71 22.37 13.55 22.27
N THR A 72 23.62 13.67 21.79
CA THR A 72 24.66 12.66 21.99
C THR A 72 25.09 12.59 23.46
N THR A 73 25.11 11.38 24.02
CA THR A 73 25.58 11.06 25.39
C THR A 73 26.64 9.95 25.35
N PRO A 74 27.37 9.66 26.45
CA PRO A 74 28.32 8.55 26.49
C PRO A 74 27.68 7.16 26.25
N GLU A 75 26.37 7.07 26.46
CA GLU A 75 25.52 5.90 26.28
C GLU A 75 24.69 5.95 24.97
N HIS A 76 24.59 7.10 24.31
CA HIS A 76 23.85 7.28 23.04
C HIS A 76 24.71 8.08 22.03
N THR A 77 25.25 7.39 21.03
CA THR A 77 26.17 7.96 20.04
C THR A 77 25.66 7.79 18.61
N VAL A 78 25.91 8.77 17.74
CA VAL A 78 25.45 8.78 16.35
C VAL A 78 26.61 8.52 15.41
N TRP A 79 26.47 7.62 14.46
CA TRP A 79 27.55 7.19 13.56
C TRP A 79 27.11 7.30 12.10
N ARG A 80 27.97 7.87 11.25
CA ARG A 80 27.66 8.11 9.84
C ARG A 80 28.78 7.65 8.91
N ASP A 81 28.40 7.02 7.81
CA ASP A 81 29.34 6.59 6.76
C ASP A 81 29.35 7.51 5.52
N GLY A 82 30.18 7.16 4.54
CA GLY A 82 30.31 7.88 3.27
C GLY A 82 29.04 7.88 2.40
N ASN A 83 28.11 6.96 2.63
CA ASN A 83 26.81 6.87 1.95
C ASN A 83 25.69 7.60 2.71
N ALA A 84 26.04 8.33 3.78
CA ALA A 84 25.10 8.99 4.67
C ALA A 84 24.07 8.06 5.35
N ARG A 85 24.45 6.80 5.57
CA ARG A 85 23.73 5.88 6.47
C ARG A 85 24.04 6.27 7.90
N ILE A 86 23.03 6.26 8.76
CA ILE A 86 23.15 6.67 10.17
C ILE A 86 22.89 5.44 11.05
N ILE A 87 23.71 5.25 12.07
CA ILE A 87 23.49 4.28 13.15
C ILE A 87 23.42 5.06 14.46
N ASP A 88 22.29 4.97 15.14
CA ASP A 88 22.14 5.45 16.52
C ASP A 88 22.49 4.29 17.45
N LEU A 89 23.67 4.38 18.04
CA LEU A 89 24.25 3.33 18.88
C LEU A 89 24.00 3.63 20.35
N HIS A 90 23.17 2.79 20.96
CA HIS A 90 22.76 2.83 22.35
C HIS A 90 23.53 1.79 23.16
N ILE A 91 24.09 2.18 24.30
CA ILE A 91 24.98 1.35 25.12
C ILE A 91 24.35 1.14 26.49
N PHE A 92 23.90 -0.07 26.76
CA PHE A 92 23.31 -0.44 28.03
C PHE A 92 24.26 -1.29 28.89
N SER A 93 23.99 -1.38 30.18
CA SER A 93 24.65 -2.33 31.08
C SER A 93 23.62 -3.17 31.82
N ARG A 94 24.04 -4.24 32.49
CA ARG A 94 23.15 -5.05 33.32
C ARG A 94 23.44 -4.85 34.81
N ASN A 95 22.38 -4.75 35.61
CA ASN A 95 22.51 -4.77 37.06
C ASN A 95 22.66 -6.22 37.58
N SER A 96 22.79 -6.38 38.91
CA SER A 96 22.96 -7.70 39.53
C SER A 96 21.77 -8.66 39.39
N LYS A 97 20.58 -8.16 39.01
CA LYS A 97 19.38 -8.96 38.72
C LYS A 97 19.27 -9.33 37.23
N GLY A 98 20.16 -8.81 36.40
CA GLY A 98 20.15 -8.98 34.94
C GLY A 98 19.28 -7.95 34.21
N ASP A 99 18.65 -7.03 34.94
CA ASP A 99 17.87 -5.93 34.36
C ASP A 99 18.79 -4.95 33.64
N LEU A 100 18.25 -4.30 32.61
CA LEU A 100 18.95 -3.35 31.76
C LEU A 100 19.07 -2.01 32.47
N VAL A 101 20.21 -1.35 32.32
CA VAL A 101 20.48 0.00 32.81
C VAL A 101 20.95 0.85 31.64
N PHE A 102 20.17 1.87 31.29
CA PHE A 102 20.42 2.80 30.19
C PHE A 102 20.05 4.22 30.64
N GLU A 103 20.95 5.19 30.43
CA GLU A 103 20.80 6.59 30.83
C GLU A 103 20.26 6.82 32.27
N SER A 104 20.75 6.03 33.23
CA SER A 104 20.34 6.05 34.66
C SER A 104 18.94 5.49 34.97
N GLU A 105 18.23 4.99 33.96
CA GLU A 105 16.98 4.26 34.13
C GLU A 105 17.23 2.74 34.15
N THR A 106 16.33 1.99 34.80
CA THR A 106 16.40 0.53 34.87
C THR A 106 15.16 -0.08 34.23
N PHE A 107 15.37 -1.01 33.29
CA PHE A 107 14.31 -1.69 32.56
C PHE A 107 14.40 -3.20 32.75
N PRO A 108 13.27 -3.91 32.80
CA PRO A 108 13.27 -5.37 32.93
C PRO A 108 13.98 -6.02 31.74
N LYS A 109 14.71 -7.12 31.99
CA LYS A 109 15.44 -7.86 30.94
C LYS A 109 14.55 -8.33 29.78
N GLU A 110 13.26 -8.47 30.04
CA GLU A 110 12.23 -8.88 29.07
C GLU A 110 12.11 -7.90 27.90
N VAL A 111 12.51 -6.63 28.06
CA VAL A 111 12.55 -5.63 26.98
C VAL A 111 13.23 -6.17 25.73
N PHE A 112 14.35 -6.90 25.89
CA PHE A 112 15.16 -7.44 24.80
C PHE A 112 14.85 -8.90 24.46
N THR A 113 13.62 -9.34 24.71
CA THR A 113 13.16 -10.68 24.29
C THR A 113 12.36 -10.67 22.99
N GLY A 114 12.21 -9.49 22.37
CA GLY A 114 11.55 -9.33 21.08
C GLY A 114 12.34 -10.01 19.96
N LYS A 115 11.60 -10.62 19.04
CA LYS A 115 12.13 -11.26 17.84
C LYS A 115 11.32 -10.81 16.63
N GLY A 116 12.03 -10.39 15.59
CA GLY A 116 11.44 -9.89 14.35
C GLY A 116 12.21 -10.37 13.11
N HIS A 117 11.80 -9.90 11.94
CA HIS A 117 12.48 -10.18 10.67
C HIS A 117 12.64 -8.90 9.84
N ILE A 118 13.86 -8.67 9.33
CA ILE A 118 14.14 -7.68 8.30
C ILE A 118 14.54 -8.44 7.04
N GLY A 119 13.67 -8.41 6.02
CA GLY A 119 13.79 -9.29 4.87
C GLY A 119 13.86 -10.77 5.29
N HIS A 120 14.96 -11.43 4.98
CA HIS A 120 15.21 -12.83 5.32
C HIS A 120 15.92 -13.04 6.67
N LEU A 121 16.33 -11.96 7.34
CA LEU A 121 17.14 -12.01 8.54
C LEU A 121 16.26 -11.96 9.80
N GLU A 122 16.26 -13.02 10.62
CA GLU A 122 15.71 -12.94 11.98
C GLU A 122 16.59 -12.02 12.82
N VAL A 123 15.99 -11.12 13.60
CA VAL A 123 16.68 -10.11 14.41
C VAL A 123 16.14 -10.07 15.84
N ASP A 124 17.01 -9.74 16.79
CA ASP A 124 16.65 -9.42 18.17
C ASP A 124 16.24 -7.96 18.26
N CYS A 125 15.15 -7.65 18.97
CA CYS A 125 14.62 -6.30 19.07
C CYS A 125 13.91 -6.07 20.41
N ILE A 126 13.52 -4.82 20.64
CA ILE A 126 12.62 -4.46 21.74
C ILE A 126 11.26 -5.14 21.52
N THR A 127 10.66 -5.69 22.56
CA THR A 127 9.33 -6.31 22.50
C THR A 127 8.25 -5.29 22.09
N PRO A 128 7.15 -5.72 21.45
CA PRO A 128 6.06 -4.83 21.02
C PRO A 128 5.52 -3.91 22.12
N GLU A 129 5.33 -4.43 23.35
CA GLU A 129 4.79 -3.68 24.48
C GLU A 129 5.71 -2.53 24.90
N TRP A 130 7.02 -2.76 24.84
CA TRP A 130 8.02 -1.77 25.20
C TRP A 130 8.27 -0.77 24.08
N GLN A 131 8.22 -1.20 22.81
CA GLN A 131 8.18 -0.29 21.67
C GLN A 131 7.02 0.73 21.81
N VAL A 132 5.80 0.27 22.09
CA VAL A 132 4.65 1.18 22.32
C VAL A 132 4.90 2.13 23.50
N ARG A 133 5.47 1.64 24.61
CA ARG A 133 5.76 2.47 25.79
C ARG A 133 6.83 3.51 25.53
N PHE A 134 7.85 3.20 24.73
CA PHE A 134 8.90 4.14 24.38
C PHE A 134 8.43 5.24 23.43
N HIS A 135 7.33 5.03 22.71
CA HIS A 135 6.60 6.07 21.96
C HIS A 135 5.55 6.79 22.81
N SER A 136 5.82 7.03 24.10
CA SER A 136 4.93 7.76 25.02
C SER A 136 5.71 8.84 25.78
N GLY A 137 5.05 9.95 26.14
CA GLY A 137 5.66 10.98 27.01
C GLY A 137 6.51 12.05 26.32
N TYR A 138 6.52 12.09 24.98
CA TYR A 138 7.10 13.20 24.21
C TYR A 138 6.17 13.64 23.07
N LYS A 139 6.54 14.72 22.37
CA LYS A 139 5.76 15.21 21.23
C LYS A 139 5.95 14.27 20.04
N LEU A 140 4.93 13.46 19.80
CA LEU A 140 4.87 12.48 18.73
C LEU A 140 4.74 13.13 17.35
N ASP A 141 5.43 12.57 16.37
CA ASP A 141 5.25 12.86 14.96
C ASP A 141 4.30 11.85 14.26
N GLU A 142 4.12 12.00 12.94
CA GLU A 142 3.24 11.13 12.16
C GLU A 142 3.75 9.69 12.06
N ASN A 143 5.07 9.48 12.08
CA ASN A 143 5.69 8.17 12.05
C ASN A 143 5.51 7.47 13.40
N ASP A 144 5.70 8.18 14.52
CA ASP A 144 5.50 7.62 15.86
C ASP A 144 4.08 7.10 16.04
N VAL A 145 3.09 7.91 15.64
CA VAL A 145 1.67 7.53 15.69
C VAL A 145 1.42 6.30 14.81
N LYS A 146 2.01 6.25 13.62
CA LYS A 146 1.86 5.12 12.70
C LYS A 146 2.49 3.83 13.25
N ASP A 147 3.70 3.91 13.78
CA ASP A 147 4.46 2.78 14.31
C ASP A 147 3.69 2.14 15.48
N VAL A 148 3.17 2.96 16.40
CA VAL A 148 2.34 2.49 17.52
C VAL A 148 1.03 1.84 17.02
N LEU A 149 0.35 2.43 16.02
CA LEU A 149 -0.88 1.85 15.47
C LEU A 149 -0.64 0.46 14.87
N LEU A 150 0.46 0.30 14.13
CA LEU A 150 0.82 -0.97 13.50
C LEU A 150 1.15 -2.04 14.56
N LEU A 151 1.88 -1.67 15.62
CA LEU A 151 2.15 -2.57 16.73
C LEU A 151 0.89 -2.96 17.48
N CYS A 152 0.04 -2.00 17.83
CA CYS A 152 -1.22 -2.25 18.52
C CYS A 152 -2.14 -3.18 17.72
N ASP A 153 -2.27 -2.98 16.41
CA ASP A 153 -3.07 -3.85 15.55
C ASP A 153 -2.46 -5.25 15.44
N LYS A 154 -1.16 -5.36 15.15
CA LYS A 154 -0.50 -6.66 14.92
C LYS A 154 -0.47 -7.53 16.18
N PHE A 155 -0.22 -6.93 17.33
CA PHE A 155 -0.02 -7.65 18.59
C PHE A 155 -1.23 -7.54 19.54
N ASN A 156 -2.35 -6.97 19.07
CA ASN A 156 -3.57 -6.77 19.85
C ASN A 156 -3.31 -6.04 21.19
N LEU A 157 -2.52 -4.97 21.13
CA LEU A 157 -2.16 -4.16 22.30
C LEU A 157 -3.13 -2.98 22.45
N ALA A 158 -3.31 -2.54 23.70
CA ALA A 158 -4.06 -1.32 23.98
C ALA A 158 -3.34 -0.10 23.39
N LEU A 159 -4.09 0.74 22.68
CA LEU A 159 -3.57 1.96 22.08
C LEU A 159 -3.49 3.07 23.15
N PRO A 160 -2.32 3.71 23.37
CA PRO A 160 -2.20 4.81 24.32
C PRO A 160 -3.11 6.01 23.96
N ASP A 161 -3.69 6.66 24.97
CA ASP A 161 -4.66 7.75 24.76
C ASP A 161 -4.07 8.95 23.99
N GLU A 162 -2.79 9.27 24.22
CA GLU A 162 -2.07 10.36 23.51
C GLU A 162 -1.98 10.08 22.01
N ILE A 163 -1.66 8.83 21.64
CA ILE A 163 -1.58 8.37 20.25
C ILE A 163 -2.98 8.29 19.64
N ALA A 164 -3.95 7.79 20.40
CA ALA A 164 -5.34 7.67 19.99
C ALA A 164 -5.94 8.99 19.51
N GLN A 165 -5.57 10.11 20.11
CA GLN A 165 -6.12 11.40 19.73
C GLN A 165 -5.52 11.98 18.44
N ASN A 166 -4.32 11.53 18.05
CA ASN A 166 -3.53 12.12 16.97
C ASN A 166 -3.69 11.40 15.62
N PHE A 167 -4.26 10.19 15.59
CA PHE A 167 -4.51 9.50 14.32
C PHE A 167 -5.71 10.07 13.56
N ASN A 168 -5.43 10.72 12.43
CA ASN A 168 -6.42 11.15 11.46
C ASN A 168 -5.83 11.24 10.06
N PHE A 169 -6.68 11.18 9.05
CA PHE A 169 -6.31 11.57 7.70
C PHE A 169 -7.44 12.29 6.99
N ASP A 170 -7.05 13.19 6.11
CA ASP A 170 -7.94 14.12 5.46
C ASP A 170 -8.31 13.69 4.05
N THR A 171 -9.55 14.01 3.69
CA THR A 171 -10.06 13.96 2.33
C THR A 171 -10.45 15.39 1.91
N ASN A 172 -11.07 15.54 0.73
CA ASN A 172 -11.50 16.84 0.26
C ASN A 172 -12.58 17.43 1.18
N ARG A 173 -13.56 16.61 1.60
CA ARG A 173 -14.73 17.05 2.37
C ARG A 173 -14.80 16.49 3.79
N LEU A 174 -14.05 15.43 4.08
CA LEU A 174 -14.08 14.74 5.36
C LEU A 174 -12.71 14.74 6.04
N THR A 175 -12.73 14.73 7.37
CA THR A 175 -11.61 14.29 8.19
C THR A 175 -11.99 12.94 8.79
N LEU A 176 -11.16 11.93 8.57
CA LEU A 176 -11.33 10.60 9.15
C LEU A 176 -10.48 10.54 10.42
N ARG A 177 -11.11 10.52 11.58
CA ARG A 177 -10.43 10.57 12.88
C ARG A 177 -11.03 9.61 13.88
N ARG A 178 -10.32 9.32 14.98
CA ARG A 178 -10.86 8.49 16.06
C ARG A 178 -12.10 9.13 16.70
N TRP A 179 -12.99 8.27 17.20
CA TRP A 179 -14.19 8.67 17.94
C TRP A 179 -13.85 9.25 19.32
N ARG A 180 -14.55 10.31 19.70
CA ARG A 180 -14.44 10.99 21.01
C ARG A 180 -15.75 10.78 21.76
N GLU A 181 -15.71 10.69 23.09
CA GLU A 181 -16.95 10.51 23.87
C GLU A 181 -17.99 11.62 23.63
N ASN A 182 -17.53 12.86 23.38
CA ASN A 182 -18.39 14.00 23.06
C ASN A 182 -18.97 13.96 21.63
N ASP A 183 -18.68 12.91 20.84
CA ASP A 183 -19.36 12.64 19.56
C ASP A 183 -20.67 11.86 19.78
N ALA A 184 -20.98 11.43 21.02
CA ALA A 184 -22.12 10.57 21.33
C ALA A 184 -23.46 11.14 20.87
N GLU A 185 -23.67 12.46 20.95
CA GLU A 185 -24.89 13.13 20.51
C GLU A 185 -25.07 13.02 18.99
N ALA A 186 -23.99 13.22 18.23
CA ALA A 186 -24.00 13.10 16.78
C ALA A 186 -24.11 11.64 16.33
N LEU A 187 -23.44 10.72 17.03
CA LEU A 187 -23.62 9.28 16.80
C LEU A 187 -25.08 8.88 17.02
N TYR A 188 -25.68 9.25 18.15
CA TYR A 188 -27.07 8.96 18.47
C TYR A 188 -28.04 9.53 17.41
N LYS A 189 -27.82 10.78 16.99
CA LYS A 189 -28.62 11.48 15.96
C LYS A 189 -28.75 10.66 14.67
N TYR A 190 -27.68 9.98 14.23
CA TYR A 190 -27.71 9.18 13.00
C TYR A 190 -27.99 7.70 13.25
N ALA A 191 -27.51 7.14 14.36
CA ALA A 191 -27.60 5.71 14.66
C ALA A 191 -28.96 5.27 15.25
N SER A 192 -29.77 6.23 15.71
CA SER A 192 -31.16 5.98 16.08
C SER A 192 -32.09 5.84 14.87
N ASP A 193 -31.63 6.21 13.66
CA ASP A 193 -32.41 6.05 12.43
C ASP A 193 -32.40 4.58 11.97
N GLY A 194 -33.59 3.99 11.90
CA GLY A 194 -33.78 2.61 11.43
C GLY A 194 -33.25 2.34 10.03
N ARG A 195 -33.28 3.35 9.16
CA ARG A 195 -32.78 3.22 7.78
C ARG A 195 -31.27 2.98 7.75
N VAL A 196 -30.53 3.47 8.74
CA VAL A 196 -29.07 3.31 8.85
C VAL A 196 -28.73 2.00 9.55
N SER A 197 -29.24 1.83 10.77
CA SER A 197 -28.93 0.71 11.66
C SER A 197 -29.30 -0.66 11.09
N GLU A 198 -30.51 -0.82 10.54
CA GLU A 198 -30.97 -2.09 9.97
C GLU A 198 -30.12 -2.51 8.77
N MET A 199 -29.76 -1.55 7.92
CA MET A 199 -28.93 -1.78 6.73
C MET A 199 -27.46 -2.06 7.06
N ALA A 200 -27.04 -1.75 8.28
CA ALA A 200 -25.69 -1.97 8.79
C ALA A 200 -25.62 -3.14 9.80
N LEU A 201 -26.73 -3.86 10.00
CA LEU A 201 -26.83 -5.10 10.77
C LEU A 201 -26.53 -4.97 12.28
N TRP A 202 -26.75 -3.80 12.87
CA TRP A 202 -26.63 -3.56 14.31
C TRP A 202 -27.89 -2.91 14.91
N PRO A 203 -28.16 -3.07 16.22
CA PRO A 203 -29.38 -2.58 16.85
C PRO A 203 -29.43 -1.05 16.91
N ARG A 204 -30.61 -0.48 16.62
CA ARG A 204 -30.86 0.97 16.73
C ARG A 204 -30.39 1.51 18.08
N HIS A 205 -29.65 2.62 18.05
CA HIS A 205 -29.27 3.30 19.29
C HIS A 205 -30.50 3.93 19.95
N THR A 206 -30.71 3.68 21.23
CA THR A 206 -31.91 4.13 21.96
C THR A 206 -31.66 5.37 22.83
N SER A 207 -30.40 5.74 23.06
CA SER A 207 -30.02 6.93 23.82
C SER A 207 -28.63 7.45 23.45
N VAL A 208 -28.33 8.69 23.88
CA VAL A 208 -26.98 9.24 23.82
C VAL A 208 -26.02 8.43 24.70
N ASP A 209 -26.49 7.95 25.85
CA ASP A 209 -25.66 7.15 26.76
C ASP A 209 -25.24 5.81 26.14
N MET A 210 -26.16 5.10 25.47
CA MET A 210 -25.82 3.91 24.69
C MET A 210 -24.78 4.24 23.60
N SER A 211 -24.90 5.39 22.96
CA SER A 211 -23.94 5.81 21.93
C SER A 211 -22.56 6.10 22.52
N ARG A 212 -22.50 6.65 23.72
CA ARG A 212 -21.25 6.89 24.46
C ARG A 212 -20.60 5.57 24.88
N GLU A 213 -21.38 4.61 25.35
CA GLU A 213 -20.92 3.24 25.64
C GLU A 213 -20.38 2.57 24.37
N VAL A 214 -21.07 2.67 23.23
CA VAL A 214 -20.59 2.13 21.95
C VAL A 214 -19.25 2.75 21.54
N ILE A 215 -19.10 4.06 21.70
CA ILE A 215 -17.82 4.75 21.42
C ILE A 215 -16.71 4.17 22.29
N LYS A 216 -16.94 4.09 23.60
CA LYS A 216 -15.94 3.67 24.58
C LYS A 216 -15.56 2.20 24.47
N ASP A 217 -16.54 1.32 24.28
CA ASP A 217 -16.36 -0.11 24.44
C ASP A 217 -16.10 -0.82 23.10
N PHE A 218 -16.44 -0.20 21.96
CA PHE A 218 -16.30 -0.82 20.63
C PHE A 218 -15.47 0.02 19.66
N PHE A 219 -15.63 1.35 19.63
CA PHE A 219 -14.93 2.18 18.64
C PHE A 219 -13.53 2.59 19.11
N GLN A 220 -13.36 2.95 20.38
CA GLN A 220 -12.07 3.35 20.96
C GLN A 220 -11.06 2.20 21.19
N PRO A 221 -11.48 0.94 21.38
CA PRO A 221 -10.51 -0.16 21.43
C PRO A 221 -9.95 -0.52 20.05
N ASN A 222 -10.71 -0.31 18.97
CA ASN A 222 -10.25 -0.55 17.62
C ASN A 222 -9.57 0.70 17.03
N PRO A 223 -8.24 0.69 16.80
CA PRO A 223 -7.51 1.87 16.31
C PRO A 223 -8.03 2.38 14.96
N PHE A 224 -8.60 1.49 14.14
CA PHE A 224 -9.03 1.79 12.78
C PHE A 224 -10.54 2.02 12.65
N THR A 225 -11.31 2.06 13.74
CA THR A 225 -12.70 2.54 13.69
C THR A 225 -12.73 4.06 13.76
N LEU A 226 -13.02 4.70 12.64
CA LEU A 226 -12.94 6.15 12.49
C LEU A 226 -14.31 6.79 12.28
N ALA A 227 -14.49 7.97 12.87
CA ALA A 227 -15.57 8.88 12.58
C ALA A 227 -15.31 9.58 11.25
N MET A 228 -16.33 9.63 10.39
CA MET A 228 -16.33 10.45 9.18
C MET A 228 -16.82 11.86 9.54
N VAL A 229 -15.91 12.81 9.76
CA VAL A 229 -16.26 14.18 10.17
C VAL A 229 -16.38 15.07 8.95
N LEU A 230 -17.54 15.71 8.78
CA LEU A 230 -17.76 16.66 7.69
C LEU A 230 -17.06 17.98 7.99
N LYS A 231 -16.10 18.39 7.16
CA LYS A 231 -15.28 19.60 7.39
C LYS A 231 -16.11 20.88 7.49
N GLU A 232 -17.19 20.98 6.71
CA GLU A 232 -18.08 22.14 6.67
C GLU A 232 -18.75 22.42 8.03
N THR A 233 -19.11 21.37 8.76
CA THR A 233 -19.87 21.49 10.02
C THR A 233 -19.08 21.05 11.25
N ASN A 234 -17.92 20.43 11.05
CA ASN A 234 -17.13 19.74 12.06
C ASN A 234 -17.93 18.66 12.83
N GLU A 235 -18.97 18.10 12.21
CA GLU A 235 -19.84 17.08 12.81
C GLU A 235 -19.45 15.68 12.33
N PRO A 236 -19.37 14.65 13.20
CA PRO A 236 -19.23 13.27 12.77
C PRO A 236 -20.56 12.77 12.20
N ILE A 237 -20.55 12.39 10.92
CA ILE A 237 -21.75 12.06 10.13
C ILE A 237 -21.82 10.59 9.72
N GLY A 238 -20.82 9.79 10.09
CA GLY A 238 -20.72 8.38 9.72
C GLY A 238 -19.52 7.71 10.36
N CYS A 239 -19.31 6.45 10.00
CA CYS A 239 -18.18 5.64 10.44
C CYS A 239 -17.56 4.91 9.26
N ILE A 240 -16.24 4.76 9.27
CA ILE A 240 -15.51 3.85 8.40
C ILE A 240 -14.38 3.22 9.21
N GLY A 241 -14.07 1.94 8.97
CA GLY A 241 -12.96 1.31 9.64
C GLY A 241 -12.68 -0.11 9.20
N LEU A 242 -11.57 -0.66 9.72
CA LEU A 242 -11.28 -2.08 9.60
C LEU A 242 -12.03 -2.85 10.68
N VAL A 243 -12.70 -3.92 10.29
CA VAL A 243 -13.31 -4.85 11.24
C VAL A 243 -12.18 -5.52 12.05
N PRO A 244 -12.34 -5.69 13.37
CA PRO A 244 -11.35 -6.39 14.20
C PRO A 244 -11.06 -7.79 13.66
N ALA A 245 -9.80 -8.22 13.78
CA ALA A 245 -9.41 -9.56 13.37
C ALA A 245 -10.20 -10.63 14.14
N GLY A 246 -10.81 -11.56 13.42
CA GLY A 246 -11.68 -12.61 13.96
C GLY A 246 -13.15 -12.19 14.11
N ALA A 247 -13.49 -10.93 13.88
CA ALA A 247 -14.87 -10.42 13.88
C ALA A 247 -15.42 -10.20 12.47
N GLU A 248 -14.70 -10.60 11.42
CA GLU A 248 -15.14 -10.47 10.03
C GLU A 248 -16.40 -11.30 9.76
N HIS A 249 -17.31 -10.73 8.96
CA HIS A 249 -18.57 -11.37 8.58
C HIS A 249 -18.39 -12.43 7.49
N TYR A 250 -17.24 -12.44 6.83
CA TYR A 250 -16.84 -13.48 5.89
C TYR A 250 -15.35 -13.77 6.05
N LYS A 251 -14.95 -15.02 5.80
CA LYS A 251 -13.58 -15.47 6.01
C LYS A 251 -12.58 -14.66 5.15
N PRO A 252 -11.64 -13.92 5.75
CA PRO A 252 -10.60 -13.20 5.02
C PRO A 252 -9.53 -14.16 4.47
N LEU A 253 -8.80 -13.71 3.44
CA LEU A 253 -7.55 -14.31 2.99
C LEU A 253 -6.38 -13.95 3.93
N ALA A 254 -5.21 -14.55 3.67
CA ALA A 254 -3.98 -14.11 4.32
C ALA A 254 -3.72 -12.64 3.97
N ASN A 255 -3.32 -11.84 4.98
CA ASN A 255 -3.04 -10.41 4.83
C ASN A 255 -4.19 -9.60 4.17
N GLU A 256 -5.44 -10.01 4.43
CA GLU A 256 -6.67 -9.31 4.06
C GLU A 256 -7.42 -8.87 5.32
N ARG A 257 -8.08 -7.71 5.26
CA ARG A 257 -8.97 -7.23 6.32
C ARG A 257 -10.32 -6.82 5.74
N GLU A 258 -11.38 -6.95 6.53
CA GLU A 258 -12.69 -6.43 6.16
C GLU A 258 -12.81 -4.94 6.49
N VAL A 259 -13.39 -4.16 5.58
CA VAL A 259 -13.75 -2.75 5.79
C VAL A 259 -15.25 -2.63 6.01
N GLY A 260 -15.64 -2.01 7.12
CA GLY A 260 -17.01 -1.63 7.42
C GLY A 260 -17.23 -0.11 7.27
N TYR A 261 -18.42 0.29 6.84
CA TYR A 261 -18.82 1.70 6.85
C TYR A 261 -20.33 1.90 6.94
N TRP A 262 -20.71 3.05 7.49
CA TRP A 262 -22.07 3.59 7.42
C TRP A 262 -22.03 5.11 7.44
N ILE A 263 -23.08 5.75 6.94
CA ILE A 263 -23.20 7.22 6.99
C ILE A 263 -24.67 7.59 7.26
N GLY A 264 -24.90 8.69 7.96
CA GLY A 264 -26.23 9.18 8.32
C GLY A 264 -27.09 9.42 7.08
N PHE A 265 -28.39 9.12 7.22
CA PHE A 265 -29.37 9.24 6.12
C PHE A 265 -29.33 10.57 5.34
N PRO A 266 -29.18 11.76 5.97
CA PRO A 266 -29.11 13.03 5.25
C PRO A 266 -27.92 13.19 4.29
N TYR A 267 -26.93 12.29 4.35
CA TYR A 267 -25.71 12.33 3.56
C TYR A 267 -25.62 11.24 2.50
N TRP A 268 -26.64 10.39 2.39
CA TRP A 268 -26.73 9.38 1.35
C TRP A 268 -26.75 10.02 -0.04
N GLY A 269 -26.15 9.31 -1.01
CA GLY A 269 -26.10 9.77 -2.40
C GLY A 269 -25.13 10.92 -2.70
N LYS A 270 -24.47 11.50 -1.69
CA LYS A 270 -23.53 12.64 -1.86
C LYS A 270 -22.08 12.23 -2.19
N GLY A 271 -21.82 10.93 -2.32
CA GLY A 271 -20.50 10.37 -2.63
C GLY A 271 -19.48 10.41 -1.48
N LEU A 272 -19.89 10.80 -0.27
CA LEU A 272 -19.00 10.95 0.89
C LEU A 272 -18.40 9.62 1.36
N THR A 273 -19.19 8.54 1.39
CA THR A 273 -18.68 7.20 1.72
C THR A 273 -17.71 6.67 0.68
N THR A 274 -17.95 6.93 -0.62
CA THR A 274 -17.00 6.57 -1.69
C THR A 274 -15.68 7.32 -1.53
N GLU A 275 -15.73 8.60 -1.15
CA GLU A 275 -14.53 9.40 -0.86
C GLU A 275 -13.76 8.84 0.35
N ALA A 276 -14.44 8.59 1.47
CA ALA A 276 -13.82 8.01 2.65
C ALA A 276 -13.22 6.62 2.37
N LEU A 277 -13.94 5.76 1.64
CA LEU A 277 -13.45 4.42 1.31
C LEU A 277 -12.21 4.47 0.41
N LYS A 278 -12.11 5.42 -0.53
CA LYS A 278 -10.89 5.61 -1.33
C LYS A 278 -9.68 5.98 -0.46
N ALA A 279 -9.87 6.87 0.50
CA ALA A 279 -8.81 7.23 1.43
C ALA A 279 -8.41 6.04 2.33
N MET A 280 -9.38 5.27 2.83
CA MET A 280 -9.11 4.06 3.61
C MET A 280 -8.37 2.99 2.79
N ILE A 281 -8.74 2.80 1.51
CA ILE A 281 -8.01 1.91 0.58
C ILE A 281 -6.55 2.32 0.45
N GLU A 282 -6.29 3.62 0.28
CA GLU A 282 -4.95 4.14 0.13
C GLU A 282 -4.12 3.96 1.40
N PHE A 283 -4.71 4.27 2.56
CA PHE A 283 -4.10 4.01 3.85
C PHE A 283 -3.77 2.52 4.05
N CYS A 284 -4.72 1.62 3.76
CA CYS A 284 -4.50 0.17 3.88
C CYS A 284 -3.38 -0.33 2.94
N ARG A 285 -3.30 0.23 1.72
CA ARG A 285 -2.26 -0.12 0.75
C ARG A 285 -0.88 0.38 1.18
N ASN A 286 -0.80 1.65 1.56
CA ASN A 286 0.48 2.35 1.70
C ASN A 286 1.05 2.23 3.12
N ASN A 287 0.18 2.15 4.14
CA ASN A 287 0.57 2.20 5.53
C ASN A 287 0.47 0.84 6.22
N ILE A 288 -0.60 0.07 5.97
CA ILE A 288 -0.78 -1.27 6.55
C ILE A 288 -0.16 -2.36 5.66
N ARG A 289 -0.02 -2.11 4.35
CA ARG A 289 0.50 -3.07 3.36
C ARG A 289 -0.34 -4.35 3.23
N LEU A 290 -1.67 -4.20 3.29
CA LEU A 290 -2.59 -5.30 3.02
C LEU A 290 -2.54 -5.71 1.54
N ASP A 291 -2.68 -7.00 1.25
CA ASP A 291 -2.72 -7.53 -0.12
C ASP A 291 -4.08 -7.33 -0.77
N SER A 292 -5.13 -7.35 0.05
CA SER A 292 -6.50 -7.14 -0.39
C SER A 292 -7.39 -6.61 0.74
N LEU A 293 -8.56 -6.10 0.36
CA LEU A 293 -9.63 -5.73 1.27
C LEU A 293 -10.90 -6.51 0.94
N LEU A 294 -11.61 -6.88 2.00
CA LEU A 294 -12.92 -7.49 1.96
C LEU A 294 -13.98 -6.44 2.31
N ILE A 295 -15.13 -6.49 1.66
CA ILE A 295 -16.35 -5.80 2.10
C ILE A 295 -17.48 -6.81 2.05
N THR A 296 -18.29 -6.83 3.11
CA THR A 296 -19.54 -7.58 3.13
C THR A 296 -20.74 -6.64 3.13
N THR A 297 -21.84 -7.05 2.52
CA THR A 297 -23.08 -6.28 2.49
C THR A 297 -24.28 -7.21 2.57
N ASP A 298 -25.35 -6.79 3.24
CA ASP A 298 -26.68 -7.36 3.01
C ASP A 298 -27.02 -7.33 1.50
N ALA A 299 -27.55 -8.43 0.97
CA ALA A 299 -27.88 -8.57 -0.44
C ALA A 299 -28.90 -7.53 -0.93
N ALA A 300 -29.77 -7.04 -0.05
CA ALA A 300 -30.75 -5.97 -0.28
C ALA A 300 -30.12 -4.57 -0.26
N ASN A 301 -28.97 -4.37 0.39
CA ASN A 301 -28.30 -3.07 0.50
C ASN A 301 -27.55 -2.70 -0.80
N LYS A 302 -28.31 -2.41 -1.86
CA LYS A 302 -27.77 -2.01 -3.18
C LYS A 302 -26.97 -0.71 -3.14
N ALA A 303 -27.20 0.15 -2.16
CA ALA A 303 -26.46 1.40 -2.02
C ALA A 303 -25.01 1.14 -1.59
N SER A 304 -24.79 0.26 -0.61
CA SER A 304 -23.46 -0.16 -0.18
C SER A 304 -22.70 -0.90 -1.28
N GLN A 305 -23.37 -1.83 -1.98
CA GLN A 305 -22.80 -2.55 -3.12
C GLN A 305 -22.25 -1.59 -4.19
N ARG A 306 -23.01 -0.54 -4.53
CA ARG A 306 -22.55 0.50 -5.47
C ARG A 306 -21.36 1.32 -4.95
N VAL A 307 -21.21 1.52 -3.64
CA VAL A 307 -20.04 2.19 -3.07
C VAL A 307 -18.80 1.32 -3.25
N ALA A 308 -18.90 0.02 -2.92
CA ALA A 308 -17.83 -0.95 -3.10
C ALA A 308 -17.39 -1.04 -4.58
N GLU A 309 -18.34 -1.21 -5.50
CA GLU A 309 -18.09 -1.28 -6.95
C GLU A 309 -17.41 0.00 -7.50
N LYS A 310 -17.86 1.19 -7.07
CA LYS A 310 -17.23 2.47 -7.45
C LYS A 310 -15.80 2.61 -6.94
N CYS A 311 -15.44 1.88 -5.90
CA CYS A 311 -14.08 1.81 -5.35
C CYS A 311 -13.27 0.64 -5.92
N GLY A 312 -13.81 -0.10 -6.90
CA GLY A 312 -13.12 -1.16 -7.60
C GLY A 312 -13.22 -2.54 -6.96
N PHE A 313 -14.01 -2.70 -5.90
CA PHE A 313 -14.29 -4.01 -5.33
C PHE A 313 -15.15 -4.83 -6.30
N VAL A 314 -14.88 -6.13 -6.38
CA VAL A 314 -15.61 -7.07 -7.24
C VAL A 314 -16.30 -8.10 -6.35
N ASN A 315 -17.61 -8.32 -6.57
CA ASN A 315 -18.33 -9.41 -5.92
C ASN A 315 -17.71 -10.74 -6.36
N PHE A 316 -17.34 -11.59 -5.40
CA PHE A 316 -16.79 -12.92 -5.70
C PHE A 316 -17.67 -14.05 -5.16
N THR A 317 -18.57 -13.77 -4.22
CA THR A 317 -19.52 -14.76 -3.72
C THR A 317 -20.75 -14.12 -3.06
N ASP A 318 -21.84 -14.87 -3.09
CA ASP A 318 -23.02 -14.68 -2.25
C ASP A 318 -22.98 -15.73 -1.13
N TYR A 319 -23.47 -15.39 0.06
CA TYR A 319 -23.44 -16.28 1.23
C TYR A 319 -24.57 -15.95 2.22
N ASP A 320 -24.82 -16.85 3.17
CA ASP A 320 -25.75 -16.60 4.28
C ASP A 320 -24.97 -16.14 5.51
N ASN A 321 -25.30 -14.96 6.04
CA ASN A 321 -24.74 -14.43 7.28
C ASN A 321 -25.78 -14.59 8.39
N ASN A 322 -25.76 -15.73 9.09
CA ASN A 322 -26.67 -16.04 10.20
C ASN A 322 -28.16 -15.79 9.85
N GLY A 323 -28.61 -16.26 8.69
CA GLY A 323 -29.98 -16.10 8.17
C GLY A 323 -30.21 -14.82 7.35
N THR A 324 -29.18 -13.98 7.17
CA THR A 324 -29.26 -12.79 6.32
C THR A 324 -28.53 -13.04 4.98
N PRO A 325 -29.24 -13.10 3.85
CA PRO A 325 -28.62 -13.18 2.52
C PRO A 325 -27.64 -12.02 2.31
N SER A 326 -26.38 -12.34 2.05
CA SER A 326 -25.27 -11.40 2.03
C SER A 326 -24.37 -11.61 0.82
N LYS A 327 -23.56 -10.58 0.51
CA LYS A 327 -22.63 -10.54 -0.61
C LYS A 327 -21.26 -10.15 -0.11
N ALA A 328 -20.23 -10.83 -0.60
CA ALA A 328 -18.84 -10.52 -0.30
C ALA A 328 -18.11 -10.00 -1.55
N PHE A 329 -17.38 -8.90 -1.36
CA PHE A 329 -16.64 -8.21 -2.39
C PHE A 329 -15.17 -8.12 -2.00
N ARG A 330 -14.28 -8.21 -2.98
CA ARG A 330 -12.84 -8.13 -2.77
C ARG A 330 -12.20 -7.08 -3.67
N LEU A 331 -11.25 -6.34 -3.12
CA LEU A 331 -10.35 -5.45 -3.84
C LEU A 331 -8.92 -5.93 -3.61
N SER A 332 -8.20 -6.29 -4.67
CA SER A 332 -6.75 -6.47 -4.58
C SER A 332 -6.08 -5.11 -4.43
N LEU A 333 -5.26 -4.98 -3.40
CA LEU A 333 -4.45 -3.81 -3.10
C LEU A 333 -3.04 -3.92 -3.65
N SER A 334 -2.60 -5.15 -3.93
CA SER A 334 -1.36 -5.47 -4.60
C SER A 334 -1.14 -4.57 -5.82
N SER A 335 -0.03 -3.82 -5.76
CA SER A 335 0.38 -2.95 -6.85
C SER A 335 0.92 -3.79 -7.99
N LEU A 336 0.62 -3.38 -9.23
CA LEU A 336 1.27 -3.93 -10.41
C LEU A 336 2.77 -3.63 -10.32
N ALA A 337 3.58 -4.64 -10.06
CA ALA A 337 5.03 -4.56 -10.15
C ALA A 337 5.40 -4.70 -11.63
N ILE A 338 6.18 -3.77 -12.18
CA ILE A 338 6.62 -3.84 -13.58
C ILE A 338 8.13 -3.99 -13.58
N ARG A 339 8.62 -5.05 -14.23
CA ARG A 339 10.06 -5.30 -14.41
C ARG A 339 10.40 -5.40 -15.88
N LYS A 340 11.63 -5.03 -16.22
CA LYS A 340 12.21 -5.36 -17.53
C LYS A 340 12.66 -6.82 -17.52
N VAL A 341 12.50 -7.49 -18.65
CA VAL A 341 13.02 -8.85 -18.89
C VAL A 341 14.20 -8.75 -19.84
N ASP A 342 15.39 -9.02 -19.32
CA ASP A 342 16.63 -8.96 -20.09
C ASP A 342 16.87 -10.28 -20.84
N ASP A 343 16.71 -11.42 -20.16
CA ASP A 343 16.85 -12.77 -20.72
C ASP A 343 15.56 -13.58 -20.61
N GLY A 344 15.41 -14.64 -21.42
CA GLY A 344 14.24 -15.54 -21.32
C GLY A 344 12.92 -14.91 -21.78
N LYS A 345 12.94 -13.90 -22.67
CA LYS A 345 11.73 -13.21 -23.14
C LYS A 345 10.64 -14.15 -23.71
N ARG A 346 11.04 -15.32 -24.23
CA ARG A 346 10.13 -16.33 -24.77
C ARG A 346 9.30 -17.03 -23.70
N ASP A 347 9.70 -16.98 -22.44
CA ASP A 347 8.95 -17.56 -21.32
C ASP A 347 7.59 -16.86 -21.13
N PHE A 348 7.40 -15.69 -21.75
CA PHE A 348 6.18 -14.89 -21.72
C PHE A 348 5.33 -15.03 -23.00
N ILE A 349 5.59 -16.04 -23.84
CA ILE A 349 4.93 -16.19 -25.14
C ILE A 349 3.40 -16.26 -25.02
N ASP A 350 2.88 -16.92 -23.99
CA ASP A 350 1.44 -17.03 -23.75
C ASP A 350 0.77 -15.66 -23.55
N LEU A 351 1.44 -14.73 -22.85
CA LEU A 351 0.94 -13.37 -22.69
C LEU A 351 1.14 -12.52 -23.96
N LEU A 352 2.23 -12.73 -24.69
CA LEU A 352 2.52 -12.01 -25.93
C LEU A 352 1.51 -12.35 -27.03
N LEU A 353 1.11 -13.63 -27.11
CA LEU A 353 0.12 -14.13 -28.08
C LEU A 353 -1.28 -13.53 -27.87
N ILE A 354 -1.58 -13.01 -26.68
CA ILE A 354 -2.82 -12.26 -26.42
C ILE A 354 -2.83 -10.92 -27.18
N GLY A 355 -1.67 -10.30 -27.39
CA GLY A 355 -1.54 -9.00 -28.05
C GLY A 355 -1.20 -9.08 -29.54
N ASP A 356 -0.64 -10.20 -29.98
CA ASP A 356 -0.31 -10.49 -31.39
C ASP A 356 -0.48 -11.99 -31.62
N GLU A 357 -1.46 -12.40 -32.42
CA GLU A 357 -1.84 -13.82 -32.57
C GLU A 357 -0.78 -14.67 -33.31
N SER A 358 0.31 -14.07 -33.80
CA SER A 358 1.35 -14.76 -34.55
C SER A 358 2.69 -14.74 -33.82
N GLU A 359 3.15 -15.93 -33.40
CA GLU A 359 4.49 -16.11 -32.83
C GLU A 359 5.59 -15.62 -33.79
N ASP A 360 5.46 -15.91 -35.10
CA ASP A 360 6.42 -15.44 -36.11
C ASP A 360 6.49 -13.91 -36.18
N MET A 361 5.36 -13.21 -35.98
CA MET A 361 5.34 -11.74 -35.91
C MET A 361 5.99 -11.23 -34.63
N ILE A 362 5.71 -11.88 -33.49
CA ILE A 362 6.31 -11.56 -32.20
C ILE A 362 7.85 -11.62 -32.28
N MET A 363 8.39 -12.69 -32.87
CA MET A 363 9.84 -12.88 -32.97
C MET A 363 10.53 -11.79 -33.79
N LYS A 364 9.84 -11.10 -34.73
CA LYS A 364 10.41 -9.98 -35.52
C LYS A 364 10.74 -8.75 -34.68
N TYR A 365 10.20 -8.64 -33.47
CA TYR A 365 10.45 -7.50 -32.59
C TYR A 365 10.90 -7.88 -31.19
N LEU A 366 10.65 -9.10 -30.71
CA LEU A 366 10.91 -9.49 -29.33
C LEU A 366 12.41 -9.42 -28.97
N ASP A 367 13.28 -9.92 -29.85
CA ASP A 367 14.72 -9.99 -29.57
C ASP A 367 15.34 -8.60 -29.44
N ARG A 368 15.00 -7.69 -30.37
CA ARG A 368 15.50 -6.30 -30.39
C ARG A 368 14.72 -5.34 -29.48
N GLY A 369 13.53 -5.73 -29.03
CA GLY A 369 12.65 -4.89 -28.22
C GLY A 369 12.92 -5.03 -26.73
N ASN A 370 12.56 -4.01 -25.95
CA ASN A 370 12.54 -4.10 -24.49
C ASN A 370 11.19 -4.70 -24.07
N LEU A 371 11.20 -5.88 -23.46
CA LEU A 371 10.02 -6.51 -22.86
C LEU A 371 9.91 -6.08 -21.40
N TYR A 372 8.73 -5.58 -21.01
CA TYR A 372 8.39 -5.34 -19.62
C TYR A 372 7.18 -6.19 -19.25
N VAL A 373 7.25 -6.81 -18.08
CA VAL A 373 6.22 -7.71 -17.57
C VAL A 373 5.64 -7.11 -16.29
N GLY A 374 4.32 -7.01 -16.26
CA GLY A 374 3.54 -6.56 -15.12
C GLY A 374 3.04 -7.75 -14.30
N SER A 375 3.40 -7.80 -13.03
CA SER A 375 3.06 -8.85 -12.09
C SER A 375 2.11 -8.34 -11.00
N MET A 376 1.15 -9.17 -10.61
CA MET A 376 0.27 -8.97 -9.45
C MET A 376 0.09 -10.30 -8.74
N ASP A 377 0.07 -10.30 -7.41
CA ASP A 377 -0.13 -11.51 -6.59
C ASP A 377 0.85 -12.65 -6.96
N ASN A 378 2.12 -12.32 -7.18
CA ASN A 378 3.16 -13.24 -7.66
C ASN A 378 2.86 -13.95 -8.99
N LYS A 379 1.90 -13.45 -9.78
CA LYS A 379 1.59 -13.92 -11.12
C LYS A 379 1.93 -12.84 -12.14
N ASP A 380 2.52 -13.22 -13.27
CA ASP A 380 2.68 -12.34 -14.43
C ASP A 380 1.34 -12.22 -15.17
N VAL A 381 0.83 -11.00 -15.28
CA VAL A 381 -0.54 -10.71 -15.73
C VAL A 381 -0.61 -9.74 -16.91
N ALA A 382 0.51 -9.11 -17.27
CA ALA A 382 0.58 -8.19 -18.40
C ALA A 382 1.97 -8.14 -19.03
N VAL A 383 2.03 -7.79 -20.31
CA VAL A 383 3.27 -7.52 -21.05
C VAL A 383 3.15 -6.24 -21.85
N ILE A 384 4.27 -5.53 -22.03
CA ILE A 384 4.41 -4.46 -23.00
C ILE A 384 5.80 -4.55 -23.64
N VAL A 385 5.88 -4.48 -24.96
CA VAL A 385 7.14 -4.52 -25.72
C VAL A 385 7.35 -3.20 -26.44
N THR A 386 8.49 -2.56 -26.19
CA THR A 386 8.89 -1.31 -26.87
C THR A 386 10.06 -1.54 -27.80
N VAL A 387 10.09 -0.78 -28.90
CA VAL A 387 11.21 -0.73 -29.84
C VAL A 387 11.55 0.72 -30.11
N GLU A 388 12.80 1.10 -29.83
CA GLU A 388 13.33 2.42 -30.15
C GLU A 388 13.57 2.54 -31.66
N LYS A 389 13.27 3.72 -32.21
CA LYS A 389 13.43 4.04 -33.63
C LYS A 389 14.55 5.05 -33.83
N ASP A 390 15.19 5.00 -34.99
CA ASP A 390 16.28 5.92 -35.37
C ASP A 390 15.88 7.40 -35.32
N ASN A 391 14.59 7.71 -35.48
CA ASN A 391 14.05 9.07 -35.40
C ASN A 391 13.77 9.54 -33.96
N GLY A 392 14.20 8.79 -32.94
CA GLY A 392 13.98 9.11 -31.52
C GLY A 392 12.56 8.80 -31.01
N SER A 393 11.67 8.22 -31.82
CA SER A 393 10.38 7.72 -31.32
C SER A 393 10.51 6.34 -30.70
N VAL A 394 9.58 6.01 -29.79
CA VAL A 394 9.48 4.68 -29.19
C VAL A 394 8.17 4.05 -29.64
N GLU A 395 8.26 2.91 -30.33
CA GLU A 395 7.08 2.17 -30.79
C GLU A 395 6.72 1.07 -29.80
N ILE A 396 5.50 1.08 -29.29
CA ILE A 396 4.92 -0.06 -28.58
C ILE A 396 4.46 -1.07 -29.62
N LYS A 397 5.11 -2.24 -29.64
CA LYS A 397 4.83 -3.34 -30.58
C LYS A 397 3.79 -4.32 -30.06
N ASN A 398 3.71 -4.48 -28.74
CA ASN A 398 2.76 -5.39 -28.10
C ASN A 398 2.35 -4.79 -26.75
N LEU A 399 1.07 -4.89 -26.42
CA LEU A 399 0.52 -4.60 -25.10
C LEU A 399 -0.62 -5.60 -24.84
N ALA A 400 -0.45 -6.45 -23.83
CA ALA A 400 -1.45 -7.43 -23.47
C ALA A 400 -1.65 -7.51 -21.96
N VAL A 401 -2.87 -7.87 -21.56
CA VAL A 401 -3.27 -8.14 -20.18
C VAL A 401 -4.10 -9.43 -20.16
N ASP A 402 -3.73 -10.34 -19.26
CA ASP A 402 -4.46 -11.58 -18.97
C ASP A 402 -5.95 -11.28 -18.78
N ALA A 403 -6.82 -12.07 -19.41
CA ALA A 403 -8.25 -11.86 -19.43
C ALA A 403 -8.87 -11.72 -18.03
N ALA A 404 -8.38 -12.49 -17.04
CA ALA A 404 -8.86 -12.45 -15.65
C ALA A 404 -8.52 -11.12 -14.93
N PHE A 405 -7.57 -10.36 -15.46
CA PHE A 405 -7.03 -9.14 -14.88
C PHE A 405 -7.40 -7.87 -15.68
N ARG A 406 -8.16 -8.01 -16.78
CA ARG A 406 -8.66 -6.88 -17.57
C ARG A 406 -9.64 -6.00 -16.78
N ARG A 407 -9.81 -4.76 -17.24
CA ARG A 407 -10.68 -3.72 -16.63
C ARG A 407 -10.27 -3.26 -15.22
N ARG A 408 -9.06 -3.61 -14.77
CA ARG A 408 -8.47 -3.14 -13.48
C ARG A 408 -7.46 -1.99 -13.64
N GLY A 409 -7.40 -1.38 -14.83
CA GLY A 409 -6.47 -0.29 -15.16
C GLY A 409 -5.02 -0.73 -15.44
N ILE A 410 -4.72 -2.04 -15.45
CA ILE A 410 -3.36 -2.58 -15.67
C ILE A 410 -2.76 -2.12 -16.99
N GLY A 411 -3.49 -2.25 -18.11
CA GLY A 411 -2.98 -1.79 -19.42
C GLY A 411 -2.62 -0.30 -19.44
N ARG A 412 -3.40 0.54 -18.73
CA ARG A 412 -3.07 1.97 -18.55
C ARG A 412 -1.80 2.15 -17.73
N LYS A 413 -1.60 1.38 -16.66
CA LYS A 413 -0.38 1.43 -15.83
C LYS A 413 0.86 1.01 -16.64
N MET A 414 0.75 -0.01 -17.49
CA MET A 414 1.83 -0.43 -18.40
C MET A 414 2.21 0.68 -19.38
N LEU A 415 1.23 1.36 -19.97
CA LEU A 415 1.46 2.53 -20.84
C LEU A 415 2.15 3.68 -20.09
N VAL A 416 1.63 4.07 -18.92
CA VAL A 416 2.21 5.13 -18.10
C VAL A 416 3.64 4.81 -17.66
N TYR A 417 3.94 3.53 -17.38
CA TYR A 417 5.30 3.09 -17.06
C TYR A 417 6.25 3.33 -18.23
N VAL A 418 5.88 2.91 -19.44
CA VAL A 418 6.67 3.18 -20.67
C VAL A 418 6.82 4.68 -20.92
N GLU A 419 5.75 5.46 -20.79
CA GLU A 419 5.79 6.93 -20.95
C GLU A 419 6.80 7.58 -19.99
N LYS A 420 6.88 7.10 -18.75
CA LYS A 420 7.87 7.58 -17.75
C LYS A 420 9.30 7.17 -18.05
N LEU A 421 9.52 6.01 -18.66
CA LEU A 421 10.85 5.56 -19.08
C LEU A 421 11.42 6.40 -20.22
N TYR A 422 10.54 6.99 -21.03
CA TYR A 422 10.88 7.73 -22.23
C TYR A 422 10.25 9.14 -22.22
N PRO A 423 10.62 10.00 -21.25
CA PRO A 423 9.92 11.26 -20.97
C PRO A 423 9.97 12.27 -22.13
N ASP A 424 11.03 12.23 -22.94
CA ASP A 424 11.26 13.18 -24.04
C ASP A 424 10.90 12.60 -25.43
N ASN A 425 10.46 11.36 -25.48
CA ASN A 425 10.20 10.67 -26.73
C ASN A 425 8.73 10.81 -27.15
N LYS A 426 8.52 10.78 -28.47
CA LYS A 426 7.19 10.51 -29.05
C LYS A 426 6.92 9.01 -28.95
N ILE A 427 5.91 8.63 -28.18
CA ILE A 427 5.44 7.24 -28.11
C ILE A 427 4.46 7.02 -29.25
N ILE A 428 4.65 5.96 -30.02
CA ILE A 428 3.76 5.53 -31.10
C ILE A 428 3.34 4.08 -30.90
N LEU A 429 2.16 3.71 -31.40
CA LEU A 429 1.70 2.33 -31.41
C LEU A 429 0.81 2.06 -32.61
N GLY A 430 0.94 0.88 -33.18
CA GLY A 430 0.05 0.36 -34.22
C GLY A 430 -1.00 -0.55 -33.60
N THR A 431 -2.25 -0.45 -34.03
CA THR A 431 -3.34 -1.28 -33.51
C THR A 431 -4.42 -1.56 -34.56
N GLY A 432 -5.20 -2.62 -34.34
CA GLY A 432 -6.40 -2.92 -35.10
C GLY A 432 -7.47 -1.84 -34.91
N GLU A 433 -8.28 -1.62 -35.94
CA GLU A 433 -9.35 -0.62 -35.92
C GLU A 433 -10.64 -1.19 -35.32
N THR A 434 -10.67 -1.36 -33.99
CA THR A 434 -11.89 -1.72 -33.24
C THR A 434 -12.40 -0.59 -32.34
N PRO A 435 -13.73 -0.48 -32.12
CA PRO A 435 -14.30 0.57 -31.26
C PRO A 435 -13.75 0.59 -29.83
N SER A 436 -13.56 -0.58 -29.19
CA SER A 436 -13.08 -0.61 -27.80
C SER A 436 -11.60 -0.24 -27.69
N THR A 437 -10.75 -0.75 -28.59
CA THR A 437 -9.31 -0.52 -28.57
C THR A 437 -8.99 0.95 -28.83
N LEU A 438 -9.64 1.57 -29.82
CA LEU A 438 -9.48 3.01 -30.07
C LEU A 438 -10.00 3.86 -28.91
N ARG A 439 -11.12 3.47 -28.27
CA ARG A 439 -11.64 4.17 -27.09
C ARG A 439 -10.66 4.09 -25.92
N PHE A 440 -10.05 2.92 -25.70
CA PHE A 440 -9.06 2.71 -24.66
C PHE A 440 -7.85 3.64 -24.84
N TYR A 441 -7.20 3.60 -26.01
CA TYR A 441 -6.01 4.43 -26.25
C TYR A 441 -6.30 5.93 -26.21
N ARG A 442 -7.46 6.36 -26.76
CA ARG A 442 -7.91 7.77 -26.64
C ARG A 442 -8.11 8.18 -25.18
N SER A 443 -8.68 7.30 -24.34
CA SER A 443 -8.83 7.56 -22.90
C SER A 443 -7.49 7.67 -22.15
N CYS A 444 -6.40 7.16 -22.74
CA CYS A 444 -5.04 7.27 -22.23
C CYS A 444 -4.27 8.48 -22.84
N GLY A 445 -4.91 9.28 -23.69
CA GLY A 445 -4.35 10.49 -24.27
C GLY A 445 -3.68 10.29 -25.65
N TYR A 446 -3.77 9.11 -26.25
CA TYR A 446 -3.23 8.87 -27.59
C TYR A 446 -4.13 9.48 -28.67
N ARG A 447 -3.50 10.06 -29.69
CA ARG A 447 -4.15 10.71 -30.84
C ARG A 447 -3.85 9.95 -32.12
N TYR A 448 -4.73 10.07 -33.11
CA TYR A 448 -4.53 9.46 -34.42
C TYR A 448 -3.29 10.06 -35.11
N SER A 449 -2.46 9.21 -35.72
CA SER A 449 -1.32 9.64 -36.55
C SER A 449 -1.57 9.36 -38.03
N TYR A 450 -1.56 8.08 -38.43
CA TYR A 450 -1.70 7.65 -39.82
C TYR A 450 -2.21 6.21 -39.88
N ARG A 451 -2.37 5.68 -41.09
CA ARG A 451 -2.90 4.35 -41.38
C ARG A 451 -1.95 3.61 -42.34
N ILE A 452 -1.81 2.31 -42.15
CA ILE A 452 -1.22 1.39 -43.12
C ILE A 452 -2.32 0.49 -43.67
N SER A 453 -2.64 0.63 -44.95
CA SER A 453 -3.67 -0.16 -45.61
C SER A 453 -3.23 -1.62 -45.76
N ASN A 454 -4.18 -2.55 -45.63
CA ASN A 454 -3.99 -4.00 -45.80
C ASN A 454 -2.94 -4.64 -44.88
N PHE A 455 -2.49 -3.96 -43.81
CA PHE A 455 -1.45 -4.47 -42.93
C PHE A 455 -1.75 -5.89 -42.43
N PHE A 456 -2.97 -6.15 -41.92
CA PHE A 456 -3.29 -7.45 -41.34
C PHE A 456 -3.43 -8.53 -42.40
N THR A 457 -4.02 -8.21 -43.56
CA THR A 457 -4.16 -9.18 -44.67
C THR A 457 -2.83 -9.53 -45.33
N ASP A 458 -1.86 -8.61 -45.30
CA ASP A 458 -0.56 -8.81 -45.92
C ASP A 458 0.45 -9.52 -44.99
N ASN A 459 0.24 -9.44 -43.67
CA ASN A 459 1.20 -9.95 -42.68
C ASN A 459 0.73 -11.19 -41.91
N TYR A 460 -0.56 -11.53 -41.93
CA TYR A 460 -1.12 -12.67 -41.21
C TYR A 460 -1.73 -13.69 -42.16
N PRO A 461 -1.51 -15.01 -41.93
CA PRO A 461 -1.98 -16.05 -42.85
C PRO A 461 -3.49 -16.26 -42.79
N ASN A 462 -4.12 -15.90 -41.66
CA ASN A 462 -5.56 -16.04 -41.43
C ASN A 462 -6.16 -14.65 -41.12
N PRO A 463 -7.41 -14.38 -41.55
CA PRO A 463 -8.11 -13.16 -41.17
C PRO A 463 -8.28 -13.05 -39.65
N ILE A 464 -7.87 -11.92 -39.08
CA ILE A 464 -8.08 -11.61 -37.66
C ILE A 464 -9.44 -10.93 -37.51
N VAL A 465 -10.27 -11.43 -36.60
CA VAL A 465 -11.62 -10.89 -36.32
C VAL A 465 -11.72 -10.51 -34.86
N GLU A 466 -11.90 -9.21 -34.60
CA GLU A 466 -12.08 -8.65 -33.27
C GLU A 466 -13.37 -7.83 -33.22
N GLU A 467 -14.21 -8.04 -32.21
CA GLU A 467 -15.50 -7.32 -32.07
C GLU A 467 -16.39 -7.38 -33.32
N GLU A 468 -16.42 -8.54 -34.00
CA GLU A 468 -17.12 -8.75 -35.28
C GLU A 468 -16.56 -7.92 -36.46
N VAL A 469 -15.41 -7.26 -36.27
CA VAL A 469 -14.68 -6.51 -37.30
C VAL A 469 -13.52 -7.36 -37.80
N THR A 470 -13.52 -7.67 -39.10
CA THR A 470 -12.33 -8.24 -39.75
C THR A 470 -11.27 -7.16 -39.90
N LEU A 471 -10.13 -7.32 -39.24
CA LEU A 471 -9.03 -6.38 -39.29
C LEU A 471 -8.37 -6.42 -40.67
N ARG A 472 -8.25 -5.25 -41.30
CA ARG A 472 -7.61 -5.08 -42.61
C ARG A 472 -6.44 -4.10 -42.52
N ASP A 473 -6.72 -2.90 -42.03
CA ASP A 473 -5.75 -1.82 -41.93
C ASP A 473 -5.20 -1.72 -40.50
N MET A 474 -3.96 -1.26 -40.36
CA MET A 474 -3.38 -0.89 -39.07
C MET A 474 -3.45 0.62 -38.87
N VAL A 475 -4.00 1.04 -37.73
CA VAL A 475 -4.07 2.44 -37.33
C VAL A 475 -2.92 2.75 -36.38
N TYR A 476 -2.15 3.78 -36.71
CA TYR A 476 -1.09 4.28 -35.85
C TYR A 476 -1.59 5.45 -34.99
N LEU A 477 -1.34 5.34 -33.70
CA LEU A 477 -1.62 6.38 -32.71
C LEU A 477 -0.31 6.91 -32.10
N TYR A 478 -0.34 8.11 -31.55
CA TYR A 478 0.82 8.71 -30.88
C TYR A 478 0.46 9.52 -29.62
N LYS A 479 1.45 9.70 -28.76
CA LYS A 479 1.42 10.59 -27.58
C LYS A 479 2.83 11.13 -27.31
N TYR A 480 2.94 12.36 -26.83
CA TYR A 480 4.20 12.91 -26.31
C TYR A 480 4.28 12.66 -24.80
N SER A 481 5.39 12.10 -24.31
CA SER A 481 5.51 11.70 -22.91
C SER A 481 5.59 12.87 -21.92
N ASN A 482 5.98 14.06 -22.35
CA ASN A 482 5.81 15.31 -21.61
C ASN A 482 5.90 16.51 -22.58
N LYS A 483 4.75 17.01 -23.03
CA LYS A 483 4.59 18.45 -23.27
C LYS A 483 3.37 18.87 -22.47
N ASN A 484 3.55 19.85 -21.60
CA ASN A 484 2.44 20.62 -21.05
C ASN A 484 1.49 20.96 -22.21
N ASP A 485 0.19 20.71 -22.05
CA ASP A 485 -0.89 21.05 -22.99
C ASP A 485 -1.06 22.60 -23.07
N THR A 486 0.00 23.31 -23.39
CA THR A 486 0.01 24.74 -23.70
C THR A 486 0.81 24.92 -24.99
N GLU A 487 0.15 25.50 -25.99
CA GLU A 487 0.65 25.83 -27.34
C GLU A 487 0.42 24.76 -28.42
N GLU A 488 -0.81 24.72 -28.95
CA GLU A 488 -1.06 24.64 -30.40
C GLU A 488 -2.50 25.10 -30.71
N HIS A 489 -2.78 26.37 -30.39
CA HIS A 489 -3.82 27.18 -31.04
C HIS A 489 -3.18 28.50 -31.43
N SER A 490 -2.49 28.48 -32.56
CA SER A 490 -2.08 29.68 -33.30
C SER A 490 -2.32 29.42 -34.78
#